data_AF-A0A524FE59-F1
#
_entry.id   AF-A0A524FE59-F1
#
_cell.length_a   1.000
_cell.length_b   1.000
_cell.length_c   1.000
_cell.angle_alpha   90.00
_cell.angle_beta   90.00
_cell.angle_gamma   90.00
#
_symmetry.space_group_name_H-M   'P 1'
#
loop_
_entity.id
_entity.type
_entity.pdbx_description
1 polymer ?
#
loop_
_entity_poly.entity_id
_entity_poly.type
_entity_poly.pdbx_seq_one_letter_code
_entity_poly.pdbx_strand_id
1 'polypeptide(L)'
;MANTTIQISERTKNKLFELINKLEKKWGRRVTYDEAIEFLVKEKGYEVKKENFLNNIKQFQGILKPKEGTSIFKEMRRNELDREERFTK
;
A
#
# COMPACT_ATOMS: atom_id res chain seq x y z
N MET A 1 15.51 4.49 -9.41
CA MET A 1 14.71 3.27 -9.14
C MET A 1 13.94 3.52 -7.85
N ALA A 2 12.61 3.39 -7.87
CA ALA A 2 11.82 3.49 -6.65
C ALA A 2 11.91 2.16 -5.91
N ASN A 3 12.31 2.18 -4.64
CA ASN A 3 12.27 1.02 -3.77
C ASN A 3 10.94 1.01 -3.02
N THR A 4 10.36 -0.18 -2.82
CA THR A 4 9.11 -0.33 -2.05
C THR A 4 9.30 -1.47 -1.07
N THR A 5 9.09 -1.18 0.22
CA THR A 5 9.16 -2.18 1.27
C THR A 5 7.79 -2.83 1.44
N ILE A 6 7.71 -4.14 1.25
CA ILE A 6 6.48 -4.92 1.45
C ILE A 6 6.63 -5.71 2.76
N GLN A 7 5.76 -5.44 3.72
CA GLN A 7 5.69 -6.22 4.97
C GLN A 7 4.93 -7.52 4.70
N ILE A 8 5.55 -8.66 4.99
CA ILE A 8 4.96 -9.98 4.80
C ILE A 8 5.19 -10.85 6.03
N SER A 9 4.31 -11.84 6.25
CA SER A 9 4.52 -12.82 7.32
C SER A 9 5.74 -13.70 7.05
N GLU A 10 6.38 -14.21 8.11
CA GLU A 10 7.54 -15.11 7.96
C GLU A 10 7.19 -16.37 7.17
N ARG A 11 5.95 -16.87 7.31
CA ARG A 11 5.44 -17.99 6.51
C ARG A 11 5.43 -17.67 5.02
N THR A 12 5.02 -16.46 4.64
CA THR A 12 5.00 -16.03 3.23
C THR A 12 6.41 -15.88 2.68
N LYS A 13 7.33 -15.32 3.49
CA LYS A 13 8.74 -15.16 3.14
C LYS A 13 9.41 -16.50 2.86
N ASN A 14 9.17 -17.52 3.70
CA ASN A 14 9.70 -18.87 3.49
C ASN A 14 9.20 -19.50 2.18
N LYS A 15 7.90 -19.34 1.88
CA LYS A 15 7.34 -19.80 0.59
C LYS A 15 7.96 -19.09 -0.61
N LEU A 16 8.24 -17.79 -0.48
CA LEU A 16 8.86 -17.02 -1.55
C LEU A 16 10.31 -17.48 -1.77
N PHE A 17 11.03 -17.80 -0.70
CA PHE A 17 12.37 -18.37 -0.77
C PHE A 17 12.38 -19.75 -1.44
N GLU A 18 11.44 -20.63 -1.08
CA GLU A 18 11.26 -21.92 -1.76
C GLU A 18 10.97 -21.76 -3.26
N LEU A 19 10.17 -20.76 -3.63
CA LEU A 19 9.89 -20.46 -5.03
C LEU A 19 11.15 -19.98 -5.76
N ILE A 20 11.92 -19.07 -5.17
CA ILE A 20 13.21 -18.62 -5.72
C ILE A 20 14.09 -19.83 -6.00
N ASN A 21 14.27 -20.73 -5.04
CA ASN A 21 15.09 -21.94 -5.23
C ASN A 21 14.60 -22.83 -6.39
N LYS A 22 13.27 -22.93 -6.59
CA LYS A 22 12.70 -23.67 -7.73
C LYS A 22 12.98 -22.96 -9.05
N LEU A 23 12.86 -21.63 -9.09
CA LEU A 23 13.16 -20.83 -10.29
C LEU A 23 14.65 -20.87 -10.63
N GLU A 24 15.54 -20.81 -9.64
CA GLU A 24 16.98 -20.93 -9.85
C GLU A 24 17.35 -22.28 -10.46
N LYS A 25 16.78 -23.37 -9.95
CA LYS A 25 16.95 -24.71 -10.53
C LYS A 25 16.41 -24.80 -11.96
N LYS A 26 15.29 -24.13 -12.25
CA LYS A 26 14.65 -24.15 -13.57
C LYS A 26 15.40 -23.31 -14.61
N TRP A 27 15.93 -22.16 -14.21
CA TRP A 27 16.58 -21.20 -15.10
C TRP A 27 18.11 -21.30 -15.12
N GLY A 28 18.70 -22.08 -14.21
CA GLY A 28 20.14 -22.30 -14.14
C GLY A 28 20.94 -21.05 -13.77
N ARG A 29 20.29 -20.06 -13.16
CA ARG A 29 20.89 -18.80 -12.73
C ARG A 29 20.30 -18.34 -11.41
N ARG A 30 21.02 -17.46 -10.72
CA ARG A 30 20.51 -16.80 -9.51
C ARG A 30 19.27 -15.97 -9.84
N VAL A 31 18.27 -16.03 -8.96
CA VAL A 31 16.99 -15.33 -9.11
C VAL A 31 16.78 -14.43 -7.89
N THR A 32 16.44 -13.17 -8.14
CA THR A 32 16.18 -12.18 -7.10
C THR A 32 14.73 -12.22 -6.61
N TYR A 33 14.47 -11.58 -5.47
CA TYR A 33 13.11 -11.38 -4.97
C TYR A 33 12.23 -10.65 -5.99
N ASP A 34 12.75 -9.63 -6.65
CA ASP A 34 12.02 -8.86 -7.66
C ASP A 34 11.61 -9.73 -8.85
N GLU A 35 12.52 -10.56 -9.35
CA GLU A 35 12.23 -11.47 -10.46
C GLU A 35 11.22 -12.55 -10.07
N ALA A 36 11.30 -13.08 -8.85
CA ALA A 36 10.32 -14.05 -8.35
C ALA A 36 8.93 -13.42 -8.16
N ILE A 37 8.86 -12.17 -7.68
CA ILE A 37 7.61 -11.42 -7.58
C ILE A 37 7.04 -11.16 -8.98
N GLU A 38 7.87 -10.72 -9.93
CA GLU A 38 7.44 -10.48 -11.31
C GLU A 38 6.94 -11.76 -11.98
N PHE A 39 7.62 -12.89 -11.76
CA PHE A 39 7.18 -14.20 -12.20
C PHE A 39 5.79 -14.53 -11.65
N LEU A 40 5.55 -14.35 -10.34
CA LEU A 40 4.25 -14.60 -9.72
C LEU A 40 3.14 -13.69 -10.27
N VAL A 41 3.45 -12.41 -10.53
CA VAL A 41 2.50 -11.45 -11.09
C VAL A 41 2.12 -11.83 -12.53
N LYS A 42 3.10 -12.25 -13.34
CA LYS A 42 2.90 -12.68 -14.73
C LYS A 42 2.18 -14.03 -14.82
N GLU A 43 2.60 -15.02 -14.03
CA GLU A 43 2.08 -16.38 -14.07
C GLU A 43 0.63 -16.46 -13.58
N LYS A 44 0.28 -15.70 -12.54
CA LYS A 44 -1.11 -15.69 -12.05
C LYS A 44 -2.09 -14.96 -12.95
N GLY A 45 -1.62 -14.28 -14.00
CA GLY A 45 -2.48 -13.53 -14.91
C GLY A 45 -3.50 -12.74 -14.10
N TYR A 46 -3.04 -11.92 -13.15
CA TYR A 46 -3.97 -11.14 -12.33
C TYR A 46 -4.78 -10.25 -13.28
N GLU A 47 -6.01 -10.67 -13.60
CA GLU A 47 -7.10 -9.77 -13.92
C GLU A 47 -7.35 -8.94 -12.67
N VAL A 48 -6.45 -7.99 -12.40
CA VAL A 48 -6.80 -6.87 -11.58
C VAL A 48 -7.83 -6.12 -12.41
N LYS A 49 -9.11 -6.40 -12.18
CA LYS A 49 -10.19 -5.54 -12.67
C LYS A 49 -9.85 -4.16 -12.16
N LYS A 50 -9.30 -3.34 -13.06
CA LYS A 50 -8.69 -2.05 -12.75
C LYS A 50 -9.64 -1.19 -11.92
N GLU A 51 -10.93 -1.32 -12.19
CA GLU A 51 -12.04 -0.73 -11.44
C GLU A 51 -12.06 -1.13 -9.96
N ASN A 52 -11.93 -2.41 -9.61
CA ASN A 52 -11.93 -2.88 -8.22
C ASN A 52 -10.69 -2.43 -7.45
N PHE A 53 -9.52 -2.43 -8.10
CA PHE A 53 -8.29 -1.94 -7.50
C PHE A 53 -8.31 -0.43 -7.29
N LEU A 54 -8.76 0.33 -8.28
CA LEU A 54 -8.93 1.77 -8.16
C LEU A 54 -10.00 2.15 -7.13
N ASN A 55 -11.10 1.38 -7.02
CA ASN A 55 -12.11 1.62 -5.99
C ASN A 55 -11.58 1.32 -4.58
N ASN A 56 -10.79 0.26 -4.42
CA ASN A 56 -10.13 -0.07 -3.15
C ASN A 56 -8.96 0.88 -2.80
N ILE A 57 -8.39 1.58 -3.77
CA ILE A 57 -7.38 2.61 -3.52
C ILE A 57 -8.03 3.98 -3.32
N LYS A 58 -9.18 4.27 -3.94
CA LYS A 58 -9.96 5.51 -3.74
C LYS A 58 -10.38 5.73 -2.29
N GLN A 59 -10.63 4.67 -1.53
CA GLN A 59 -10.89 4.80 -0.08
C GLN A 59 -9.69 5.36 0.70
N PHE A 60 -8.48 5.21 0.15
CA PHE A 60 -7.22 5.72 0.71
C PHE A 60 -6.64 6.92 -0.07
N GLN A 61 -7.13 7.19 -1.28
CA GLN A 61 -6.75 8.33 -2.15
C GLN A 61 -7.87 9.39 -2.23
N GLY A 62 -8.54 9.64 -1.10
CA GLY A 62 -9.39 10.81 -0.97
C GLY A 62 -8.52 12.06 -0.84
N ILE A 63 -8.14 12.69 -1.97
CA ILE A 63 -8.02 14.14 -1.96
C ILE A 63 -9.42 14.62 -1.58
N LEU A 64 -9.57 15.14 -0.37
CA LEU A 64 -10.80 15.75 0.15
C LEU A 64 -11.51 16.48 -0.99
N LYS A 65 -12.83 16.28 -1.16
CA LYS A 65 -13.55 16.97 -2.24
C LYS A 65 -13.34 18.49 -2.10
N PRO A 66 -13.43 19.27 -3.18
CA PRO A 66 -13.25 20.71 -3.10
C PRO A 66 -14.10 21.30 -1.96
N LYS A 67 -13.45 22.01 -1.03
CA LYS A 67 -14.03 22.61 0.20
C LYS A 67 -14.30 21.66 1.39
N GLU A 68 -14.26 20.34 1.25
CA GLU A 68 -14.41 19.42 2.41
C GLU A 68 -13.27 19.59 3.42
N GLY A 69 -12.03 19.72 2.95
CA GLY A 69 -10.88 19.96 3.83
C GLY A 69 -10.96 21.29 4.57
N THR A 70 -11.49 22.33 3.92
CA THR A 70 -11.70 23.64 4.56
C THR A 70 -12.76 23.57 5.66
N SER A 71 -13.83 22.80 5.46
CA SER A 71 -14.87 22.60 6.47
C SER A 71 -14.33 21.85 7.69
N ILE A 72 -13.62 20.75 7.47
CA ILE A 72 -12.98 19.96 8.54
C ILE A 72 -11.97 20.82 9.31
N PHE A 73 -11.12 21.58 8.59
CA PHE A 73 -10.15 22.47 9.22
C PHE A 73 -10.83 23.55 10.10
N LYS A 74 -11.91 24.18 9.62
CA LYS A 74 -12.65 25.18 10.40
C LYS A 74 -13.28 24.59 11.65
N GLU A 75 -13.81 23.38 11.57
CA GLU A 75 -14.42 22.68 12.70
C GLU A 75 -13.36 22.31 13.75
N MET A 76 -12.24 21.73 13.32
CA MET A 76 -11.12 21.40 14.21
C MET A 76 -10.55 22.66 14.88
N ARG A 77 -10.42 23.76 14.13
CA ARG A 77 -9.92 25.04 14.67
C ARG A 77 -10.86 25.64 15.69
N ARG A 78 -12.18 25.54 15.49
CA ARG A 78 -13.17 26.02 16.46
C ARG A 78 -13.08 25.22 17.76
N ASN A 79 -12.99 23.90 17.67
CA ASN A 79 -12.85 23.02 18.84
C ASN A 79 -11.54 23.27 19.61
N GLU A 80 -10.47 23.64 18.90
CA GLU A 80 -9.19 24.00 19.51
C GLU A 80 -9.27 25.35 20.25
N LEU A 81 -9.88 26.37 19.63
CA LEU A 81 -10.13 27.67 20.28
C LEU A 81 -11.01 27.52 21.53
N ASP A 82 -12.08 26.73 21.47
CA ASP A 82 -12.94 26.45 22.62
C ASP A 82 -12.18 25.75 23.76
N ARG A 83 -11.14 24.96 23.44
CA ARG A 83 -10.26 24.36 24.45
C ARG A 83 -9.32 25.42 25.02
N GLU A 84 -8.67 26.20 24.17
CA GLU A 84 -7.76 27.28 24.60
C GLU A 84 -8.47 28.26 25.53
N GLU A 85 -9.70 28.68 25.20
CA GLU A 85 -10.51 29.56 26.04
C GLU A 85 -10.84 28.96 27.41
N ARG A 86 -10.99 27.62 27.51
CA ARG A 86 -11.18 26.93 28.79
C ARG A 86 -9.91 26.86 29.64
N PHE A 87 -8.73 26.91 29.02
CA PHE A 87 -7.45 26.89 29.73
C PHE A 87 -6.90 28.29 30.04
N THR A 88 -7.47 29.33 29.43
CA THR A 88 -7.05 30.74 29.61
C THR A 88 -8.00 31.54 30.53
N LYS A 89 -9.04 30.90 31.08
CA LYS A 89 -9.93 31.41 32.11
C LYS A 89 -9.61 30.77 33.46
#